data_AF-A0A8T9Q6D0-F1
#
_entry.id   AF-A0A8T9Q6D0-F1
#
_cell.length_a   1.000
_cell.length_b   1.000
_cell.length_c   1.000
_cell.angle_alpha   90.00
_cell.angle_beta   90.00
_cell.angle_gamma   90.00
#
_symmetry.space_group_name_H-M   'P 1'
#
loop_
_entity.id
_entity.type
_entity.pdbx_description
1 polymer ?
#
loop_
_entity_poly.entity_id
_entity_poly.type
_entity_poly.pdbx_seq_one_letter_code
_entity_poly.pdbx_strand_id
1 'polypeptide(L)'
;MFSLFRQRLPFLNIWLAAAAWTANYFVQMFCQPVVWAGLALVAAVGAFLAWPWLTHTPELVRYGAVFLQGLAFTVCCYCVLFLQPATLVWTLLMGFLLFPLLSWVPVLFGLQILWRIGRSPLRGAWLVGLLGATVLLPVQLWFYREYQAIEGIATKLAHQHQLTTHNLAQVLPQTYVAERIVGMHFRYHTQVEFYDGWRPPLHDPLLGFSYFLRNHQDPLAVGPGEVNRVQLYRALFPDRPIKPNCLCAYGYDGKTYRKWDPAL
;
A
#
# COMPACT_ATOMS: atom_id res chain seq x y z
N MET A 1 -33.86 7.60 -17.63
CA MET A 1 -32.40 7.41 -17.79
C MET A 1 -31.67 7.19 -16.46
N PHE A 2 -31.91 8.00 -15.41
CA PHE A 2 -31.24 7.86 -14.10
C PHE A 2 -31.51 6.55 -13.34
N SER A 3 -32.71 5.96 -13.45
CA SER A 3 -33.06 4.69 -12.78
C SER A 3 -32.25 3.50 -13.31
N LEU A 4 -32.10 3.40 -14.64
CA LEU A 4 -31.31 2.37 -15.30
C LEU A 4 -29.82 2.47 -14.93
N PHE A 5 -29.27 3.69 -14.87
CA PHE A 5 -27.89 3.90 -14.46
C PHE A 5 -27.66 3.45 -13.01
N ARG A 6 -28.59 3.77 -12.11
CA ARG A 6 -28.55 3.35 -10.70
C ARG A 6 -28.54 1.82 -10.53
N GLN A 7 -29.31 1.11 -11.35
CA GLN A 7 -29.35 -0.37 -11.32
C GLN A 7 -28.08 -1.01 -11.88
N ARG A 8 -27.39 -0.35 -12.83
CA ARG A 8 -26.18 -0.88 -13.48
C ARG A 8 -24.88 -0.54 -12.74
N LEU A 9 -24.88 0.51 -11.92
CA LEU A 9 -23.69 0.99 -11.20
C LEU A 9 -22.98 -0.09 -10.35
N PRO A 10 -23.68 -0.99 -9.62
CA PRO A 10 -23.02 -2.08 -8.90
C PRO A 10 -22.18 -2.98 -9.79
N PHE A 11 -22.72 -3.38 -10.94
CA PHE A 11 -22.04 -4.25 -11.89
C PHE A 11 -20.85 -3.55 -12.54
N LEU A 12 -20.99 -2.25 -12.84
CA LEU A 12 -19.87 -1.44 -13.32
C LEU A 12 -18.74 -1.38 -12.28
N ASN A 13 -19.04 -1.17 -11.00
CA ASN A 13 -18.03 -1.15 -9.95
C ASN A 13 -17.34 -2.52 -9.80
N ILE A 14 -18.09 -3.62 -9.85
CA ILE A 14 -17.51 -4.97 -9.81
C ILE A 14 -16.57 -5.17 -10.99
N TRP A 15 -17.00 -4.78 -12.19
CA TRP A 15 -16.18 -4.88 -13.40
C TRP A 15 -14.91 -4.02 -13.31
N LEU A 16 -15.02 -2.78 -12.82
CA LEU A 16 -13.87 -1.90 -12.61
C LEU A 16 -12.90 -2.45 -11.56
N ALA A 17 -13.40 -3.01 -10.46
CA ALA A 17 -12.56 -3.65 -9.45
C ALA A 17 -11.84 -4.88 -10.00
N ALA A 18 -12.55 -5.73 -10.76
CA ALA A 18 -11.98 -6.91 -11.41
C ALA A 18 -10.95 -6.51 -12.47
N ALA A 19 -11.23 -5.49 -13.29
CA ALA A 19 -10.31 -4.97 -14.29
C ALA A 19 -9.05 -4.37 -13.64
N ALA A 20 -9.20 -3.58 -12.57
CA ALA A 20 -8.06 -3.04 -11.82
C ALA A 20 -7.22 -4.15 -11.19
N TRP A 21 -7.84 -5.16 -10.56
CA TRP A 21 -7.12 -6.31 -10.00
C TRP A 21 -6.38 -7.12 -11.07
N THR A 22 -7.02 -7.35 -12.22
CA THR A 22 -6.43 -8.10 -13.34
C THR A 22 -5.29 -7.33 -13.97
N ALA A 23 -5.47 -6.03 -14.25
CA ALA A 23 -4.41 -5.17 -14.76
C ALA A 23 -3.24 -5.10 -13.78
N ASN A 24 -3.53 -5.09 -12.48
CA ASN A 24 -2.51 -5.14 -11.44
C ASN A 24 -1.68 -6.42 -11.48
N TYR A 25 -2.31 -7.55 -11.77
CA TYR A 25 -1.63 -8.83 -11.88
C TYR A 25 -0.65 -8.88 -13.08
N PHE A 26 -1.02 -8.28 -14.21
CA PHE A 26 -0.21 -8.33 -15.45
C PHE A 26 0.83 -7.22 -15.59
N VAL A 27 0.49 -5.99 -15.18
CA VAL A 27 1.32 -4.80 -15.45
C VAL A 27 1.76 -4.11 -14.14
N GLN A 28 1.31 -4.61 -12.99
CA GLN A 28 1.61 -4.05 -11.66
C GLN A 28 1.37 -2.54 -11.61
N MET A 29 0.15 -2.14 -11.95
CA MET A 29 -0.32 -0.75 -11.82
C MET A 29 -0.33 -0.29 -10.36
N PHE A 30 -0.67 -1.21 -9.47
CA PHE A 30 -0.55 -1.15 -8.02
C PHE A 30 0.48 -2.22 -7.57
N CYS A 31 0.92 -2.20 -6.33
CA CYS A 31 1.86 -3.20 -5.84
C CYS A 31 1.12 -4.38 -5.18
N GLN A 32 1.78 -5.54 -4.99
CA GLN A 32 1.16 -6.63 -4.22
C GLN A 32 1.16 -6.25 -2.74
N PRO A 33 0.00 -6.14 -2.09
CA PRO A 33 -0.02 -5.79 -0.67
C PRO A 33 0.55 -6.93 0.16
N VAL A 34 1.20 -6.58 1.28
CA VAL A 34 1.49 -7.55 2.34
C VAL A 34 0.19 -8.19 2.86
N VAL A 35 0.28 -9.38 3.45
CA VAL A 35 -0.88 -10.22 3.80
C VAL A 35 -1.99 -9.45 4.52
N TRP A 36 -1.65 -8.72 5.60
CA TRP A 36 -2.66 -7.99 6.37
C TRP A 36 -3.35 -6.88 5.54
N ALA A 37 -2.59 -6.20 4.68
CA ALA A 37 -3.11 -5.14 3.82
C ALA A 37 -3.99 -5.73 2.72
N GLY A 38 -3.65 -6.91 2.21
CA GLY A 38 -4.49 -7.67 1.28
C GLY A 38 -5.83 -8.07 1.91
N LEU A 39 -5.81 -8.58 3.15
CA LEU A 39 -7.02 -8.90 3.89
C LEU A 39 -7.90 -7.66 4.13
N ALA A 40 -7.28 -6.54 4.55
CA ALA A 40 -7.98 -5.27 4.76
C ALA A 40 -8.61 -4.76 3.45
N LEU A 41 -7.87 -4.79 2.35
CA LEU A 41 -8.34 -4.40 1.02
C LEU A 41 -9.55 -5.25 0.59
N VAL A 42 -9.45 -6.58 0.69
CA VAL A 42 -10.53 -7.50 0.29
C VAL A 42 -11.78 -7.29 1.15
N ALA A 43 -11.64 -7.17 2.47
CA ALA A 43 -12.77 -6.94 3.36
C ALA A 43 -13.46 -5.58 3.07
N ALA A 44 -12.65 -4.52 2.91
CA ALA A 44 -13.14 -3.17 2.69
C ALA A 44 -13.81 -2.99 1.32
N VAL A 45 -13.16 -3.46 0.24
CA VAL A 45 -13.70 -3.44 -1.12
C VAL A 45 -14.90 -4.39 -1.24
N GLY A 46 -14.85 -5.56 -0.60
CA GLY A 46 -15.96 -6.50 -0.53
C GLY A 46 -17.22 -5.85 0.04
N ALA A 47 -17.11 -5.14 1.17
CA ALA A 47 -18.23 -4.40 1.75
C ALA A 47 -18.75 -3.27 0.83
N PHE A 48 -17.86 -2.55 0.16
CA PHE A 48 -18.23 -1.51 -0.80
C PHE A 48 -18.98 -2.06 -2.02
N LEU A 49 -18.49 -3.15 -2.60
CA LEU A 49 -19.11 -3.80 -3.76
C LEU A 49 -20.43 -4.46 -3.38
N ALA A 50 -20.50 -5.10 -2.21
CA ALA A 50 -21.69 -5.79 -1.72
C ALA A 50 -22.79 -4.86 -1.20
N TRP A 51 -22.53 -3.56 -1.04
CA TRP A 51 -23.45 -2.59 -0.46
C TRP A 51 -24.91 -2.65 -0.99
N PRO A 52 -25.17 -2.78 -2.30
CA PRO A 52 -26.54 -2.84 -2.83
C PRO A 52 -27.38 -4.00 -2.28
N TRP A 53 -26.74 -5.09 -1.89
CA TRP A 53 -27.41 -6.24 -1.27
C TRP A 53 -27.46 -6.09 0.26
N LEU A 54 -26.43 -5.45 0.85
CA LEU A 54 -26.36 -5.20 2.28
C LEU A 54 -27.43 -4.21 2.78
N THR A 55 -28.04 -3.39 1.93
CA THR A 55 -29.11 -2.48 2.34
C THR A 55 -30.36 -3.19 2.90
N HIS A 56 -30.54 -4.47 2.57
CA HIS A 56 -31.65 -5.30 3.03
C HIS A 56 -31.33 -6.15 4.27
N THR A 57 -30.11 -6.02 4.81
CA THR A 57 -29.65 -6.81 5.96
C THR A 57 -29.99 -6.13 7.30
N PRO A 58 -29.90 -6.86 8.43
CA PRO A 58 -30.10 -6.30 9.76
C PRO A 58 -29.20 -5.09 10.02
N GLU A 59 -29.66 -4.18 10.89
CA GLU A 59 -28.99 -2.90 11.13
C GLU A 59 -27.52 -3.05 11.55
N LEU A 60 -27.21 -4.02 12.40
CA LEU A 60 -25.85 -4.33 12.85
C LEU A 60 -24.90 -4.63 11.67
N VAL A 61 -25.37 -5.42 10.69
CA VAL A 61 -24.60 -5.77 9.50
C VAL A 61 -24.35 -4.52 8.64
N ARG A 62 -25.35 -3.64 8.53
CA ARG A 62 -25.20 -2.38 7.80
C ARG A 62 -24.22 -1.42 8.48
N TYR A 63 -24.20 -1.33 9.81
CA TYR A 63 -23.16 -0.57 10.52
C TYR A 63 -21.77 -1.13 10.27
N GLY A 64 -21.59 -2.46 10.33
CA GLY A 64 -20.34 -3.11 9.96
C GLY A 64 -19.91 -2.78 8.53
N ALA A 65 -20.85 -2.77 7.58
CA ALA A 65 -20.59 -2.39 6.19
C ALA A 65 -20.23 -0.91 6.02
N VAL A 66 -20.82 -0.01 6.79
CA VAL A 66 -20.46 1.43 6.80
C VAL A 66 -19.06 1.62 7.40
N PHE A 67 -18.73 0.90 8.47
CA PHE A 67 -17.39 0.90 9.05
C PHE A 67 -16.33 0.43 8.04
N LEU A 68 -16.57 -0.70 7.38
CA LEU A 68 -15.69 -1.22 6.34
C LEU A 68 -15.60 -0.30 5.11
N GLN A 69 -16.65 0.44 4.78
CA GLN A 69 -16.59 1.49 3.77
C GLN A 69 -15.70 2.66 4.21
N GLY A 70 -15.73 3.04 5.49
CA GLY A 70 -14.75 3.98 6.06
C GLY A 70 -13.31 3.51 5.83
N LEU A 71 -13.02 2.25 6.14
CA LEU A 71 -11.70 1.65 5.87
C LEU A 71 -11.37 1.65 4.37
N ALA A 72 -12.34 1.33 3.50
CA ALA A 72 -12.17 1.35 2.05
C ALA A 72 -11.83 2.75 1.54
N PHE A 73 -12.41 3.80 2.14
CA PHE A 73 -12.09 5.18 1.82
C PHE A 73 -10.62 5.50 2.13
N THR A 74 -10.11 5.10 3.30
CA THR A 74 -8.69 5.26 3.65
C THR A 74 -7.77 4.53 2.67
N VAL A 75 -8.14 3.31 2.26
CA VAL A 75 -7.40 2.58 1.22
C VAL A 75 -7.41 3.34 -0.11
N CYS A 76 -8.55 3.90 -0.52
CA CYS A 76 -8.64 4.71 -1.74
C CYS A 76 -7.75 5.95 -1.66
N CYS A 77 -7.79 6.70 -0.55
CA CYS A 77 -6.93 7.85 -0.32
C CYS A 77 -5.45 7.48 -0.37
N TYR A 78 -5.08 6.36 0.24
CA TYR A 78 -3.71 5.85 0.21
C TYR A 78 -3.27 5.48 -1.21
N CYS A 79 -4.10 4.79 -1.99
CA CYS A 79 -3.78 4.50 -3.39
C CYS A 79 -3.59 5.77 -4.24
N VAL A 80 -4.44 6.79 -4.03
CA VAL A 80 -4.31 8.10 -4.70
C VAL A 80 -3.01 8.79 -4.32
N LEU A 81 -2.65 8.78 -3.02
CA LEU A 81 -1.40 9.33 -2.52
C LEU A 81 -0.19 8.60 -3.13
N PHE A 82 -0.24 7.27 -3.13
CA PHE A 82 0.84 6.42 -3.64
C PHE A 82 1.09 6.60 -5.13
N LEU A 83 0.03 6.73 -5.93
CA LEU A 83 0.14 6.96 -7.37
C LEU A 83 0.91 8.24 -7.73
N GLN A 84 1.04 9.18 -6.78
CA GLN A 84 1.59 10.53 -6.97
C GLN A 84 0.76 11.39 -7.95
N PRO A 85 0.66 12.72 -7.72
CA PRO A 85 -0.13 13.60 -8.57
C PRO A 85 0.27 13.60 -10.05
N ALA A 86 1.58 13.46 -10.33
CA ALA A 86 2.10 13.44 -11.69
C ALA A 86 1.48 12.30 -12.51
N THR A 87 1.36 11.10 -11.93
CA THR A 87 0.73 9.96 -12.60
C THR A 87 -0.74 10.23 -12.92
N LEU A 88 -1.47 10.85 -11.98
CA LEU A 88 -2.88 11.20 -12.21
C LEU A 88 -3.05 12.23 -13.33
N VAL A 89 -2.16 13.22 -13.41
CA VAL A 89 -2.14 14.18 -14.53
C VAL A 89 -1.80 13.49 -15.85
N TRP A 90 -0.76 12.66 -15.88
CA TRP A 90 -0.40 11.87 -17.07
C TRP A 90 -1.54 10.97 -17.53
N THR A 91 -2.30 10.41 -16.60
CA THR A 91 -3.44 9.56 -16.93
C THR A 91 -4.62 10.33 -17.53
N LEU A 92 -4.81 11.60 -17.16
CA LEU A 92 -5.79 12.47 -17.83
C LEU A 92 -5.36 12.80 -19.26
N LEU A 93 -4.08 13.10 -19.47
CA LEU A 93 -3.52 13.41 -20.79
C LEU A 93 -3.56 12.19 -21.73
N MET A 94 -3.40 10.99 -21.18
CA MET A 94 -3.41 9.71 -21.91
C MET A 94 -4.74 8.96 -21.76
N GLY A 95 -5.82 9.65 -21.38
CA GLY A 95 -7.09 9.04 -20.99
C GLY A 95 -7.82 8.24 -22.09
N PHE A 96 -7.37 8.32 -23.35
CA PHE A 96 -7.83 7.45 -24.43
C PHE A 96 -7.30 6.01 -24.30
N LEU A 97 -6.28 5.78 -23.49
CA LEU A 97 -5.76 4.45 -23.17
C LEU A 97 -6.52 3.88 -21.97
N LEU A 98 -6.97 2.63 -22.09
CA LEU A 98 -7.73 1.92 -21.05
C LEU A 98 -6.96 1.80 -19.72
N PHE A 99 -5.64 1.69 -19.80
CA PHE A 99 -4.76 1.49 -18.65
C PHE A 99 -4.73 2.73 -17.71
N PRO A 100 -4.46 3.95 -18.22
CA PRO A 100 -4.67 5.19 -17.47
C PRO A 100 -6.03 5.38 -16.78
N LEU A 101 -7.11 4.85 -17.35
CA LEU A 101 -8.43 5.00 -16.74
C LEU A 101 -8.59 4.18 -15.46
N LEU A 102 -7.89 3.05 -15.32
CA LEU A 102 -7.97 2.20 -14.13
C LEU A 102 -7.28 2.82 -12.91
N SER A 103 -6.30 3.72 -13.08
CA SER A 103 -5.70 4.45 -11.95
C SER A 103 -6.66 5.44 -11.29
N TRP A 104 -7.78 5.78 -11.95
CA TRP A 104 -8.84 6.60 -11.40
C TRP A 104 -9.87 5.82 -10.57
N VAL A 105 -9.83 4.48 -10.59
CA VAL A 105 -10.76 3.64 -9.82
C VAL A 105 -10.77 3.99 -8.32
N PRO A 106 -9.63 4.17 -7.63
CA PRO A 106 -9.63 4.60 -6.23
C PRO A 106 -10.31 5.95 -6.00
N VAL A 107 -10.14 6.92 -6.90
CA VAL A 107 -10.80 8.24 -6.80
C VAL A 107 -12.32 8.08 -6.92
N LEU A 108 -12.77 7.35 -7.96
CA LEU A 108 -14.19 7.11 -8.20
C LEU A 108 -14.84 6.37 -7.03
N PHE A 109 -14.18 5.33 -6.50
CA PHE A 109 -14.69 4.57 -5.36
C PHE A 109 -14.72 5.42 -4.09
N GLY A 110 -13.68 6.21 -3.83
CA GLY A 110 -13.64 7.12 -2.68
C GLY A 110 -14.80 8.12 -2.69
N LEU A 111 -15.07 8.77 -3.83
CA LEU A 111 -16.21 9.68 -3.98
C LEU A 111 -17.56 8.98 -3.79
N GLN A 112 -17.71 7.78 -4.36
CA GLN A 112 -18.93 6.99 -4.17
C GLN A 112 -19.14 6.58 -2.71
N ILE A 113 -18.08 6.22 -1.99
CA ILE A 113 -18.14 5.87 -0.56
C ILE A 113 -18.62 7.07 0.26
N LEU A 114 -18.01 8.25 0.09
CA LEU A 114 -18.43 9.47 0.79
C LEU A 114 -19.90 9.80 0.53
N TRP A 115 -20.31 9.72 -0.74
CA TRP A 115 -21.70 9.95 -1.13
C TRP A 115 -22.66 8.94 -0.49
N ARG A 116 -22.28 7.65 -0.41
CA ARG A 116 -23.08 6.58 0.20
C ARG A 116 -23.21 6.75 1.71
N ILE A 117 -22.10 7.00 2.41
CA ILE A 117 -22.10 7.25 3.86
C ILE A 117 -22.98 8.47 4.16
N GLY A 118 -22.84 9.54 3.39
CA GLY A 118 -23.62 10.77 3.57
C GLY A 118 -25.12 10.64 3.28
N ARG A 119 -25.55 9.62 2.53
CA ARG A 119 -26.96 9.33 2.25
C ARG A 119 -27.48 8.08 2.94
N SER A 120 -26.71 7.50 3.84
CA SER A 120 -27.14 6.32 4.58
C SER A 120 -28.32 6.68 5.50
N PRO A 121 -29.39 5.86 5.55
CA PRO A 121 -30.50 6.08 6.47
C PRO A 121 -30.15 5.75 7.93
N LEU A 122 -28.96 5.19 8.19
CA LEU A 122 -28.51 4.84 9.54
C LEU A 122 -28.18 6.09 10.36
N ARG A 123 -28.64 6.11 11.62
CA ARG A 123 -28.28 7.16 12.57
C ARG A 123 -26.78 7.09 12.88
N GLY A 124 -26.09 8.21 12.78
CA GLY A 124 -24.65 8.26 13.04
C GLY A 124 -23.76 7.56 11.99
N ALA A 125 -24.27 7.29 10.78
CA ALA A 125 -23.49 6.64 9.71
C ALA A 125 -22.14 7.35 9.44
N TRP A 126 -22.11 8.68 9.47
CA TRP A 126 -20.89 9.47 9.34
C TRP A 126 -19.86 9.16 10.42
N LEU A 127 -20.28 9.06 11.68
CA LEU A 127 -19.38 8.72 12.78
C LEU A 127 -18.82 7.31 12.62
N VAL A 128 -19.67 6.35 12.27
CA VAL A 128 -19.24 4.95 12.04
C VAL A 128 -18.28 4.86 10.85
N GLY A 129 -18.55 5.59 9.77
CA GLY A 129 -17.64 5.72 8.63
C GLY A 129 -16.30 6.36 9.01
N LEU A 130 -16.33 7.44 9.81
CA LEU A 130 -15.12 8.10 10.30
C LEU A 130 -14.27 7.18 11.20
N LEU A 131 -14.92 6.42 12.09
CA LEU A 131 -14.25 5.40 12.92
C LEU A 131 -13.58 4.34 12.03
N GLY A 132 -14.27 3.87 10.99
CA GLY A 132 -13.68 2.96 10.00
C GLY A 132 -12.49 3.56 9.25
N ALA A 133 -12.59 4.84 8.85
CA ALA A 133 -11.51 5.53 8.14
C ALA A 133 -10.26 5.74 9.02
N THR A 134 -10.47 5.91 10.33
CA THR A 134 -9.40 6.19 11.30
C THR A 134 -8.90 4.97 12.06
N VAL A 135 -9.48 3.78 11.83
CA VAL A 135 -9.15 2.56 12.60
C VAL A 135 -7.66 2.17 12.52
N LEU A 136 -7.00 2.46 11.40
CA LEU A 136 -5.58 2.14 11.20
C LEU A 136 -4.62 3.17 11.82
N LEU A 137 -5.13 4.31 12.27
CA LEU A 137 -4.29 5.41 12.79
C LEU A 137 -3.43 4.99 14.00
N PRO A 138 -3.95 4.26 15.02
CA PRO A 138 -3.10 3.84 16.14
C PRO A 138 -1.94 2.94 15.71
N VAL A 139 -2.18 2.02 14.77
CA VAL A 139 -1.15 1.13 14.22
C VAL A 139 -0.13 1.92 13.41
N GLN A 140 -0.58 2.89 12.61
CA GLN A 140 0.30 3.80 11.87
C GLN A 140 1.18 4.64 12.80
N LEU A 141 0.61 5.18 13.89
CA LEU A 141 1.36 5.97 14.86
C LEU A 141 2.41 5.12 15.59
N TRP A 142 2.06 3.89 15.97
CA TRP A 142 3.02 2.93 16.53
C TRP A 142 4.15 2.62 15.54
N PHE A 143 3.82 2.28 14.29
CA PHE A 143 4.80 1.99 13.26
C PHE A 143 5.73 3.18 13.01
N TYR A 144 5.17 4.41 12.96
CA TYR A 144 5.95 5.63 12.74
C TYR A 144 6.93 5.91 13.89
N ARG A 145 6.52 5.66 15.14
CA ARG A 145 7.44 5.79 16.30
C ARG A 145 8.62 4.82 16.21
N GLU A 146 8.36 3.57 15.87
CA GLU A 146 9.42 2.56 15.66
C GLU A 146 10.32 2.92 14.48
N TYR A 147 9.74 3.48 13.40
CA TYR A 147 10.49 3.98 12.27
C TYR A 147 11.49 5.07 12.69
N GLN A 148 11.03 6.05 13.46
CA GLN A 148 11.88 7.12 13.99
C GLN A 148 12.96 6.59 14.96
N ALA A 149 12.65 5.56 15.75
CA ALA A 149 13.63 4.94 16.64
C ALA A 149 14.78 4.30 15.85
N ILE A 150 14.48 3.60 14.76
CA ILE A 150 15.48 3.00 13.86
C ILE A 150 16.30 4.07 13.15
N GLU A 151 15.66 5.11 12.64
CA GLU A 151 16.35 6.28 12.06
C GLU A 151 17.30 6.94 13.06
N GLY A 152 16.89 7.08 14.32
CA GLY A 152 17.71 7.62 15.40
C GLY A 152 18.96 6.78 15.69
N ILE A 153 18.85 5.44 15.64
CA ILE A 153 19.99 4.53 15.76
C ILE A 153 20.98 4.74 14.61
N ALA A 154 20.48 4.74 13.37
CA ALA A 154 21.32 4.94 12.19
C ALA A 154 22.02 6.30 12.22
N THR A 155 21.30 7.36 12.59
CA THR A 155 21.83 8.72 12.70
C THR A 155 22.93 8.81 13.76
N LYS A 156 22.71 8.18 14.93
CA LYS A 156 23.74 8.12 15.98
C LYS A 156 25.00 7.42 15.51
N LEU A 157 24.88 6.26 14.84
CA LEU A 157 26.03 5.55 14.27
C LEU A 157 26.73 6.37 13.19
N ALA A 158 25.98 7.08 12.34
CA ALA A 158 26.54 7.95 11.30
C ALA A 158 27.38 9.09 11.91
N HIS A 159 26.87 9.76 12.94
CA HIS A 159 27.62 10.79 13.67
C HIS A 159 28.89 10.26 14.34
N GLN A 160 28.89 8.98 14.72
CA GLN A 160 30.06 8.30 15.30
C GLN A 160 31.01 7.73 14.24
N HIS A 161 30.76 7.95 12.95
CA HIS A 161 31.49 7.31 11.84
C HIS A 161 31.49 5.77 11.92
N GLN A 162 30.42 5.21 12.46
CA GLN A 162 30.22 3.77 12.71
C GLN A 162 29.02 3.20 11.95
N LEU A 163 28.45 3.93 10.99
CA LEU A 163 27.35 3.43 10.16
C LEU A 163 27.89 2.39 9.17
N THR A 164 27.88 1.13 9.60
CA THR A 164 28.26 -0.03 8.80
C THR A 164 27.20 -1.12 8.91
N THR A 165 27.13 -2.01 7.91
CA THR A 165 26.29 -3.22 7.94
C THR A 165 26.51 -4.03 9.23
N HIS A 166 27.77 -4.21 9.63
CA HIS A 166 28.12 -4.99 10.82
C HIS A 166 27.58 -4.37 12.11
N ASN A 167 27.82 -3.06 12.31
CA ASN A 167 27.38 -2.38 13.52
C ASN A 167 25.85 -2.31 13.59
N LEU A 168 25.17 -2.03 12.47
CA LEU A 168 23.70 -2.06 12.41
C LEU A 168 23.13 -3.43 12.76
N ALA A 169 23.75 -4.52 12.29
CA ALA A 169 23.30 -5.88 12.58
C ALA A 169 23.38 -6.23 14.08
N GLN A 170 24.26 -5.57 14.84
CA GLN A 170 24.40 -5.78 16.28
C GLN A 170 23.40 -5.00 17.12
N VAL A 171 22.94 -3.84 16.63
CA VAL A 171 22.12 -2.90 17.43
C VAL A 171 20.67 -2.81 16.99
N LEU A 172 20.34 -3.15 15.74
CA LEU A 172 18.97 -3.10 15.25
C LEU A 172 18.13 -4.24 15.84
N PRO A 173 16.90 -3.97 16.30
CA PRO A 173 16.04 -5.00 16.83
C PRO A 173 15.45 -5.86 15.70
N GLN A 174 15.18 -7.14 15.97
CA GLN A 174 14.54 -8.05 15.01
C GLN A 174 13.01 -7.94 15.04
N THR A 175 12.48 -6.74 14.81
CA THR A 175 11.04 -6.45 14.89
C THR A 175 10.37 -6.45 13.52
N TYR A 176 9.02 -6.43 13.53
CA TYR A 176 8.22 -6.22 12.33
C TYR A 176 8.70 -4.99 11.56
N VAL A 177 8.85 -3.84 12.22
CA VAL A 177 9.20 -2.56 11.59
C VAL A 177 10.63 -2.59 11.03
N ALA A 178 11.58 -3.16 11.77
CA ALA A 178 12.96 -3.30 11.32
C ALA A 178 13.07 -4.12 10.03
N GLU A 179 12.35 -5.23 9.91
CA GLU A 179 12.32 -6.01 8.67
C GLU A 179 11.86 -5.17 7.47
N ARG A 180 10.83 -4.33 7.66
CA ARG A 180 10.27 -3.50 6.59
C ARG A 180 11.27 -2.44 6.16
N ILE A 181 11.88 -1.76 7.11
CA ILE A 181 12.87 -0.70 6.86
C ILE A 181 14.12 -1.26 6.19
N VAL A 182 14.72 -2.32 6.75
CA VAL A 182 15.89 -2.96 6.17
C VAL A 182 15.54 -3.50 4.78
N GLY A 183 14.34 -4.07 4.62
CA GLY A 183 13.82 -4.60 3.37
C GLY A 183 13.38 -3.57 2.32
N MET A 184 13.41 -2.26 2.59
CA MET A 184 13.08 -1.24 1.57
C MET A 184 13.97 -1.40 0.34
N HIS A 185 13.42 -1.12 -0.85
CA HIS A 185 14.09 -1.11 -2.16
C HIS A 185 14.49 -2.48 -2.74
N PHE A 186 14.43 -3.57 -1.97
CA PHE A 186 14.60 -4.93 -2.53
C PHE A 186 13.49 -5.92 -2.18
N ARG A 187 12.84 -5.75 -1.03
CA ARG A 187 11.72 -6.59 -0.59
C ARG A 187 10.41 -5.83 -0.56
N TYR A 188 10.44 -4.60 -0.06
CA TYR A 188 9.28 -3.72 0.04
C TYR A 188 9.42 -2.48 -0.84
N HIS A 189 8.33 -2.14 -1.52
CA HIS A 189 8.24 -1.04 -2.46
C HIS A 189 7.63 0.20 -1.81
N THR A 190 8.27 1.36 -1.98
CA THR A 190 7.91 2.59 -1.23
C THR A 190 7.48 3.77 -2.10
N GLN A 191 7.69 3.72 -3.42
CA GLN A 191 7.26 4.74 -4.39
C GLN A 191 6.74 4.08 -5.66
N VAL A 192 6.07 4.77 -6.59
CA VAL A 192 5.77 4.16 -7.89
C VAL A 192 7.00 4.23 -8.80
N GLU A 193 7.46 3.10 -9.31
CA GLU A 193 8.63 3.03 -10.19
C GLU A 193 8.20 2.59 -11.59
N PHE A 194 8.10 3.54 -12.53
CA PHE A 194 7.64 3.23 -13.89
C PHE A 194 8.73 2.63 -14.79
N TYR A 195 10.02 2.89 -14.53
CA TYR A 195 11.08 2.74 -15.54
C TYR A 195 12.30 1.87 -15.17
N ASP A 196 12.52 1.52 -13.89
CA ASP A 196 13.85 1.03 -13.47
C ASP A 196 14.05 -0.49 -13.53
N GLY A 197 12.99 -1.27 -13.75
CA GLY A 197 13.09 -2.68 -14.14
C GLY A 197 13.45 -3.68 -13.04
N TRP A 198 13.84 -3.26 -11.84
CA TRP A 198 13.69 -4.06 -10.62
C TRP A 198 12.57 -3.44 -9.78
N ARG A 199 11.60 -4.25 -9.36
CA ARG A 199 10.49 -3.79 -8.50
C ARG A 199 10.37 -4.76 -7.34
N PRO A 200 10.67 -4.33 -6.10
CA PRO A 200 10.31 -5.09 -4.92
C PRO A 200 8.82 -5.46 -4.99
N PRO A 201 8.46 -6.73 -4.79
CA PRO A 201 7.12 -7.17 -5.12
C PRO A 201 6.08 -6.77 -4.07
N LEU A 202 6.50 -6.63 -2.82
CA LEU A 202 5.59 -6.41 -1.71
C LEU A 202 5.44 -4.94 -1.39
N HIS A 203 4.25 -4.58 -0.94
CA HIS A 203 3.91 -3.23 -0.56
C HIS A 203 3.23 -3.21 0.80
N ASP A 204 3.84 -2.48 1.72
CA ASP A 204 3.34 -2.30 3.07
C ASP A 204 2.89 -0.86 3.24
N PRO A 205 1.56 -0.59 3.34
CA PRO A 205 1.05 0.76 3.49
C PRO A 205 1.60 1.52 4.70
N LEU A 206 1.92 0.81 5.81
CA LEU A 206 2.48 1.45 7.00
C LEU A 206 3.87 2.01 6.72
N LEU A 207 4.69 1.22 6.02
CA LEU A 207 6.03 1.61 5.58
C LEU A 207 5.95 2.77 4.56
N GLY A 208 5.13 2.61 3.53
CA GLY A 208 5.00 3.61 2.47
C GLY A 208 4.49 4.95 3.00
N PHE A 209 3.52 4.94 3.91
CA PHE A 209 3.02 6.18 4.53
C PHE A 209 4.05 6.81 5.47
N SER A 210 4.79 6.03 6.27
CA SER A 210 5.85 6.55 7.13
C SER A 210 6.99 7.18 6.32
N TYR A 211 7.36 6.54 5.23
CA TYR A 211 8.36 7.03 4.29
C TYR A 211 7.89 8.33 3.61
N PHE A 212 6.61 8.41 3.22
CA PHE A 212 5.99 9.65 2.72
C PHE A 212 6.03 10.78 3.76
N LEU A 213 5.66 10.52 5.01
CA LEU A 213 5.71 11.52 6.10
C LEU A 213 7.12 12.06 6.37
N ARG A 214 8.16 11.30 6.00
CA ARG A 214 9.57 11.70 6.06
C ARG A 214 10.09 12.27 4.75
N ASN A 215 9.21 12.78 3.87
CA ASN A 215 9.58 13.32 2.56
C ASN A 215 10.44 12.35 1.74
N HIS A 216 10.10 11.06 1.79
CA HIS A 216 10.82 10.01 1.06
C HIS A 216 12.29 9.85 1.49
N GLN A 217 12.62 10.21 2.73
CA GLN A 217 13.95 9.93 3.31
C GLN A 217 14.05 8.49 3.79
N ASP A 218 15.03 7.77 3.25
CA ASP A 218 15.41 6.45 3.72
C ASP A 218 16.09 6.56 5.10
N PRO A 219 15.59 5.88 6.14
CA PRO A 219 16.08 6.03 7.51
C PRO A 219 17.47 5.40 7.74
N LEU A 220 17.97 4.60 6.81
CA LEU A 220 19.32 4.02 6.85
C LEU A 220 20.31 4.76 5.93
N ALA A 221 19.85 5.71 5.10
CA ALA A 221 20.67 6.49 4.17
C ALA A 221 21.13 7.84 4.76
N VAL A 222 21.64 7.82 5.99
CA VAL A 222 21.92 9.04 6.81
C VAL A 222 23.39 9.47 6.82
N GLY A 223 24.20 9.06 5.85
CA GLY A 223 25.61 9.47 5.75
C GLY A 223 26.39 8.74 4.64
N PRO A 224 27.71 8.96 4.52
CA PRO A 224 28.55 8.36 3.47
C PRO A 224 28.83 6.85 3.68
N GLY A 225 28.22 6.21 4.68
CA GLY A 225 28.41 4.79 4.95
C GLY A 225 27.61 3.93 3.98
N GLU A 226 28.28 3.04 3.25
CA GLU A 226 27.64 2.05 2.39
C GLU A 226 27.04 0.92 3.26
N VAL A 227 25.75 1.04 3.59
CA VAL A 227 25.01 -0.05 4.24
C VAL A 227 24.58 -1.05 3.16
N ASN A 228 25.20 -2.23 3.13
CA ASN A 228 24.72 -3.32 2.29
C ASN A 228 23.44 -3.91 2.91
N ARG A 229 22.28 -3.44 2.41
CA ARG A 229 20.96 -3.78 2.96
C ARG A 229 20.63 -5.27 2.85
N VAL A 230 21.07 -5.94 1.80
CA VAL A 230 20.84 -7.39 1.59
C VAL A 230 21.61 -8.20 2.64
N GLN A 231 22.87 -7.85 2.89
CA GLN A 231 23.67 -8.49 3.93
C GLN A 231 23.12 -8.19 5.32
N LEU A 232 22.72 -6.94 5.59
CA LEU A 232 22.07 -6.56 6.85
C LEU A 232 20.79 -7.37 7.09
N TYR A 233 19.95 -7.54 6.06
CA TYR A 233 18.74 -8.34 6.15
C TYR A 233 19.03 -9.80 6.46
N ARG A 234 20.01 -10.41 5.77
CA ARG A 234 20.44 -11.80 6.05
C ARG A 234 20.94 -11.97 7.48
N ALA A 235 21.66 -10.99 8.00
CA ALA A 235 22.19 -11.03 9.36
C ALA A 235 21.07 -10.93 10.42
N LEU A 236 20.08 -10.06 10.20
CA LEU A 236 18.98 -9.84 11.15
C LEU A 236 17.85 -10.86 11.04
N PHE A 237 17.62 -11.43 9.84
CA PHE A 237 16.49 -12.31 9.56
C PHE A 237 16.92 -13.54 8.73
N PRO A 238 17.83 -14.38 9.25
CA PRO A 238 18.45 -15.48 8.48
C PRO A 238 17.43 -16.51 7.97
N ASP A 239 16.35 -16.74 8.72
CA ASP A 239 15.31 -17.71 8.37
C ASP A 239 14.27 -17.17 7.40
N ARG A 240 14.37 -15.89 7.01
CA ARG A 240 13.39 -15.26 6.11
C ARG A 240 13.92 -15.24 4.69
N PRO A 241 13.11 -15.66 3.70
CA PRO A 241 13.53 -15.58 2.31
C PRO A 241 13.72 -14.11 1.94
N ILE A 242 14.84 -13.74 1.32
CA ILE A 242 15.09 -12.35 0.89
C ILE A 242 14.10 -11.96 -0.21
N LYS A 243 13.82 -12.91 -1.11
CA LYS A 243 13.00 -12.72 -2.30
C LYS A 243 11.57 -13.19 -2.04
N PRO A 244 10.58 -12.30 -2.16
CA PRO A 244 9.20 -12.73 -2.25
C PRO A 244 8.95 -13.34 -3.64
N ASN A 245 8.15 -14.40 -3.70
CA ASN A 245 7.77 -15.04 -4.94
C ASN A 245 6.62 -14.25 -5.60
N CYS A 246 6.95 -13.33 -6.51
CA CYS A 246 5.97 -12.56 -7.28
C CYS A 246 6.27 -12.66 -8.77
N LEU A 247 5.22 -12.94 -9.55
CA LEU A 247 5.22 -12.90 -11.00
C LEU A 247 5.79 -11.59 -11.57
N CYS A 248 5.50 -10.48 -10.90
CA CYS A 248 5.95 -9.14 -11.24
C CYS A 248 7.47 -8.92 -11.14
N ALA A 249 8.16 -9.74 -10.35
CA ALA A 249 9.60 -9.62 -10.13
C ALA A 249 10.40 -10.52 -11.09
N TYR A 250 9.74 -11.44 -11.81
CA TYR A 250 10.39 -12.27 -12.82
C TYR A 250 10.65 -11.46 -14.11
N GLY A 251 11.75 -11.78 -14.77
CA GLY A 251 12.05 -11.36 -16.13
C GLY A 251 11.18 -12.07 -17.15
N TYR A 252 11.41 -11.77 -18.43
CA TYR A 252 10.61 -12.30 -19.54
C TYR A 252 10.62 -13.83 -19.66
N ASP A 253 11.56 -14.52 -19.01
CA ASP A 253 11.67 -15.97 -18.97
C ASP A 253 10.83 -16.63 -17.86
N GLY A 254 10.20 -15.83 -16.99
CA GLY A 254 9.41 -16.30 -15.83
C GLY A 254 10.25 -17.05 -14.78
N LYS A 255 11.58 -17.01 -14.85
CA LYS A 255 12.50 -17.82 -14.03
C LYS A 255 13.60 -16.99 -13.39
N THR A 256 14.17 -16.03 -14.12
CA THR A 256 15.16 -15.09 -13.59
C THR A 256 14.47 -13.85 -13.07
N TYR A 257 15.08 -13.16 -12.11
CA TYR A 257 14.58 -11.89 -11.61
C TYR A 257 15.11 -10.75 -12.48
N ARG A 258 14.25 -9.79 -12.85
CA ARG A 258 14.64 -8.70 -13.76
C ARG A 258 15.63 -7.76 -13.04
N LYS A 259 16.88 -7.65 -13.52
CA LYS A 259 17.91 -6.74 -12.98
C LYS A 259 18.26 -6.91 -11.48
N TRP A 260 18.05 -8.08 -10.90
CA TRP A 260 18.48 -8.35 -9.52
C TRP A 260 19.93 -8.80 -9.46
N ASP A 261 20.77 -8.06 -8.74
CA ASP A 261 22.11 -8.50 -8.34
C ASP A 261 22.16 -8.68 -6.82
N PRO A 262 22.36 -9.91 -6.30
CA PRO A 262 22.50 -10.13 -4.86
C PRO A 262 23.79 -9.55 -4.24
N ALA A 263 24.71 -9.03 -5.06
CA ALA A 263 25.93 -8.36 -4.64
C ALA A 263 25.81 -6.82 -4.57
N LEU A 264 24.77 -6.23 -5.18
CA LEU A 264 24.38 -4.81 -5.02
C LEU A 264 23.54 -4.63 -3.73
#